data_AF-A0A660VEL1-F1
#
_entry.id   AF-A0A660VEL1-F1
#
_cell.length_a   1.000
_cell.length_b   1.000
_cell.length_c   1.000
_cell.angle_alpha   90.00
_cell.angle_beta   90.00
_cell.angle_gamma   90.00
#
_symmetry.space_group_name_H-M   'P 1'
#
loop_
_entity.id
_entity.type
_entity.pdbx_description
1 polymer ?
#
loop_
_entity_poly.entity_id
_entity_poly.type
_entity_poly.pdbx_seq_one_letter_code
_entity_poly.pdbx_strand_id
1 'polypeptide(L)'
;MTRDAYIAAVRTLIREGERLSEHPSMVALQTWIAGSDELLGNAWGWMDRYHLSWLMVGRPADVVRGRAMTPHEEAEYVREVATAKTAALRMSLKAVEEDGMPFLGETAG
;
A
#
# COMPACT_ATOMS: atom_id res chain seq x y z
N MET A 1 3.07 15.02 11.86
CA MET A 1 3.70 15.03 10.52
C MET A 1 3.09 16.18 9.74
N THR A 2 3.86 16.92 8.94
CA THR A 2 3.30 18.01 8.12
C THR A 2 2.56 17.44 6.91
N ARG A 3 1.63 18.22 6.36
CA ARG A 3 0.89 17.86 5.15
C ARG A 3 1.81 17.58 3.96
N ASP A 4 2.80 18.43 3.75
CA ASP A 4 3.77 18.28 2.66
C ASP A 4 4.61 17.01 2.81
N ALA A 5 5.02 16.67 4.03
CA ALA A 5 5.76 15.44 4.30
C ALA A 5 4.91 14.20 3.99
N TYR A 6 3.63 14.22 4.36
CA TYR A 6 2.70 13.14 4.04
C TYR A 6 2.51 12.99 2.53
N ILE A 7 2.23 14.09 1.81
CA ILE A 7 2.06 14.10 0.35
C ILE A 7 3.31 13.54 -0.33
N ALA A 8 4.51 13.98 0.08
CA ALA A 8 5.77 13.49 -0.48
C ALA A 8 5.99 12.00 -0.23
N ALA A 9 5.66 11.51 0.98
CA ALA A 9 5.76 10.10 1.34
C ALA A 9 4.79 9.24 0.51
N VAL A 10 3.51 9.63 0.42
CA VAL A 10 2.50 8.89 -0.37
C VAL A 10 2.88 8.85 -1.86
N ARG A 11 3.35 9.97 -2.43
CA ARG A 11 3.83 9.99 -3.83
C ARG A 11 5.02 9.06 -4.06
N THR A 12 5.90 8.92 -3.08
CA THR A 12 7.02 7.98 -3.15
C THR A 12 6.53 6.54 -3.15
N LEU A 13 5.63 6.19 -2.25
CA LEU A 13 5.03 4.85 -2.20
C LEU A 13 4.24 4.52 -3.48
N ILE A 14 3.56 5.49 -4.09
CA ILE A 14 2.87 5.28 -5.39
C ILE A 14 3.87 4.89 -6.47
N ARG A 15 4.99 5.62 -6.60
CA ARG A 15 6.03 5.29 -7.60
C ARG A 15 6.68 3.93 -7.34
N GLU A 16 6.83 3.55 -6.08
CA GLU A 16 7.35 2.23 -5.71
C GLU A 16 6.36 1.11 -6.06
N GLY A 17 5.06 1.31 -5.81
CA GLY A 17 4.01 0.39 -6.22
C GLY A 17 3.95 0.21 -7.73
N GLU A 18 4.05 1.30 -8.50
CA GLU A 18 4.14 1.25 -9.96
C GLU A 18 5.38 0.45 -10.43
N ARG A 19 6.54 0.67 -9.80
CA ARG A 19 7.75 -0.10 -10.10
C ARG A 19 7.62 -1.58 -9.78
N LEU A 20 6.96 -1.93 -8.67
CA LEU A 20 6.66 -3.33 -8.31
C LEU A 20 5.75 -3.99 -9.34
N SER A 21 4.78 -3.24 -9.87
CA SER A 21 3.93 -3.71 -10.95
C SER A 21 4.68 -3.94 -12.25
N GLU A 22 5.83 -3.29 -12.50
CA GLU A 22 6.69 -3.54 -13.67
C GLU A 22 7.70 -4.67 -13.41
N HIS A 23 8.31 -4.67 -12.22
CA HIS A 23 9.37 -5.59 -11.78
C HIS A 23 8.94 -6.33 -10.50
N PRO A 24 8.13 -7.39 -10.62
CA PRO A 24 7.58 -8.11 -9.47
C PRO A 24 8.64 -8.73 -8.58
N SER A 25 8.48 -8.53 -7.27
CA SER A 25 9.28 -9.17 -6.23
C SER A 25 8.47 -9.28 -4.94
N MET A 26 8.32 -10.50 -4.42
CA MET A 26 7.59 -10.72 -3.16
C MET A 26 8.22 -10.04 -1.96
N VAL A 27 9.55 -10.06 -1.85
CA VAL A 27 10.28 -9.43 -0.73
C VAL A 27 10.07 -7.92 -0.76
N ALA A 28 10.16 -7.31 -1.94
CA ALA A 28 9.95 -5.88 -2.09
C ALA A 28 8.47 -5.51 -1.87
N LEU A 29 7.53 -6.35 -2.32
CA LEU A 29 6.10 -6.17 -2.04
C LEU A 29 5.80 -6.18 -0.53
N GLN A 30 6.32 -7.15 0.22
CA GLN A 30 6.10 -7.25 1.67
C GLN A 30 6.61 -6.01 2.40
N THR A 31 7.80 -5.54 2.04
CA THR A 31 8.40 -4.34 2.63
C THR A 31 7.57 -3.09 2.31
N TRP A 32 7.14 -2.95 1.05
CA TRP A 32 6.34 -1.83 0.59
C TRP A 32 4.93 -1.81 1.21
N ILE A 33 4.30 -2.97 1.40
CA ILE A 33 3.01 -3.09 2.11
C ILE A 33 3.18 -2.63 3.56
N ALA A 34 4.20 -3.13 4.26
CA ALA A 34 4.43 -2.76 5.66
C ALA A 34 4.62 -1.25 5.84
N GLY A 35 5.45 -0.62 5.01
CA GLY A 35 5.64 0.84 5.05
C GLY A 35 4.38 1.63 4.66
N SER A 36 3.61 1.11 3.70
CA SER A 36 2.34 1.74 3.30
C SER A 36 1.28 1.64 4.40
N ASP A 37 1.19 0.50 5.09
CA ASP A 37 0.28 0.27 6.21
C ASP A 37 0.63 1.14 7.41
N GLU A 38 1.93 1.25 7.73
CA GLU A 38 2.39 2.15 8.79
C GLU A 38 2.02 3.61 8.50
N LEU A 39 2.30 4.10 7.29
CA LEU A 39 1.99 5.48 6.91
C LEU A 39 0.48 5.76 6.96
N LEU A 40 -0.33 4.85 6.38
CA LEU A 40 -1.78 5.01 6.35
C LEU A 40 -2.41 4.85 7.74
N GLY A 41 -1.94 3.90 8.55
CA GLY A 41 -2.40 3.69 9.91
C GLY A 41 -2.09 4.89 10.82
N ASN A 42 -0.93 5.54 10.63
CA ASN A 42 -0.59 6.77 11.35
C ASN A 42 -1.47 7.96 10.94
N ALA A 43 -1.86 8.07 9.66
CA ALA A 43 -2.66 9.18 9.16
C ALA A 43 -4.17 9.01 9.38
N TRP A 44 -4.71 7.81 9.20
CA TRP A 44 -6.16 7.56 9.20
C TRP A 44 -6.64 6.70 10.36
N GLY A 45 -5.70 6.24 11.20
CA GLY A 45 -5.96 5.31 12.28
C GLY A 45 -5.95 3.86 11.81
N TRP A 46 -5.77 2.95 12.77
CA TRP A 46 -5.85 1.51 12.54
C TRP A 46 -7.34 1.14 12.42
N MET A 47 -7.84 0.99 11.21
CA MET A 47 -9.26 0.77 10.94
C MET A 47 -9.65 -0.70 11.18
N ASP A 48 -10.60 -0.96 12.11
CA ASP A 48 -10.96 -2.30 12.57
C ASP A 48 -11.71 -3.15 11.50
N ARG A 49 -11.36 -4.44 11.46
CA ARG A 49 -12.00 -5.58 10.73
C ARG A 49 -12.00 -5.60 9.20
N TYR A 50 -12.13 -4.49 8.49
CA TYR A 50 -12.10 -4.47 7.00
C TYR A 50 -10.71 -4.17 6.40
N HIS A 51 -9.75 -3.73 7.24
CA HIS A 51 -8.35 -3.69 6.83
C HIS A 51 -7.84 -5.05 6.39
N LEU A 52 -8.27 -6.15 7.03
CA LEU A 52 -7.94 -7.48 6.55
C LEU A 52 -8.59 -7.76 5.19
N SER A 53 -9.86 -7.49 4.92
CA SER A 53 -10.43 -7.83 3.60
C SER A 53 -9.85 -7.00 2.44
N TRP A 54 -9.41 -5.77 2.69
CA TRP A 54 -8.81 -4.87 1.69
C TRP A 54 -7.28 -5.02 1.58
N LEU A 55 -6.59 -5.50 2.62
CA LEU A 55 -5.14 -5.81 2.65
C LEU A 55 -4.81 -7.32 2.55
N MET A 56 -5.80 -8.22 2.67
CA MET A 56 -5.66 -9.66 2.41
C MET A 56 -5.68 -9.95 0.90
N VAL A 57 -5.90 -8.94 0.06
CA VAL A 57 -5.17 -8.82 -1.20
C VAL A 57 -3.70 -8.64 -0.81
N GLY A 58 -3.02 -9.72 -0.42
CA GLY A 58 -1.67 -9.57 0.14
C GLY A 58 -1.24 -10.57 1.20
N ARG A 59 -2.10 -11.43 1.76
CA ARG A 59 -1.56 -12.60 2.48
C ARG A 59 -1.08 -13.58 1.43
N PRO A 60 0.25 -13.77 1.26
CA PRO A 60 0.73 -14.76 0.34
C PRO A 60 0.21 -16.07 0.90
N ALA A 61 -0.67 -16.75 0.18
CA ALA A 61 -0.66 -18.17 0.31
C ALA A 61 0.65 -18.58 -0.36
N ASP A 62 1.74 -18.68 0.41
CA ASP A 62 3.00 -19.31 -0.05
C ASP A 62 2.71 -20.68 -0.69
N VAL A 63 1.52 -21.21 -0.42
CA VAL A 63 0.93 -22.42 -0.94
C VAL A 63 -0.34 -22.14 -1.76
N VAL A 64 -0.28 -22.26 -3.08
CA VAL A 64 -1.46 -22.35 -3.96
C VAL A 64 -1.83 -23.81 -4.15
N ARG A 65 -3.02 -24.22 -3.69
CA ARG A 65 -3.55 -25.59 -3.84
C ARG A 65 -2.59 -26.68 -3.32
N GLY A 66 -1.93 -26.45 -2.19
CA GLY A 66 -1.02 -27.42 -1.58
C GLY A 66 0.40 -27.46 -2.13
N ARG A 67 0.76 -26.58 -3.09
CA ARG A 67 2.14 -26.43 -3.60
C ARG A 67 2.63 -24.99 -3.54
N ALA A 68 3.94 -24.79 -3.56
CA ALA A 68 4.53 -23.46 -3.73
C ALA A 68 4.01 -22.78 -5.01
N MET A 69 3.88 -21.45 -4.98
CA MET A 69 3.63 -20.65 -6.17
C MET A 69 4.74 -20.87 -7.20
N THR A 70 4.38 -20.89 -8.48
CA THR A 70 5.35 -20.74 -9.56
C THR A 70 5.81 -19.28 -9.64
N PRO A 71 6.99 -19.00 -10.23
CA PRO A 71 7.46 -17.63 -10.41
C PRO A 71 6.48 -16.74 -11.19
N HIS A 72 5.67 -17.32 -12.08
CA HIS A 72 4.65 -16.58 -12.83
C HIS A 72 3.45 -16.21 -11.94
N GLU A 73 2.92 -17.16 -11.18
CA GLU A 73 1.82 -16.91 -10.23
C GLU A 73 2.24 -15.89 -9.17
N GLU A 74 3.48 -15.97 -8.70
CA GLU A 74 4.06 -14.99 -7.78
C GLU A 74 4.10 -13.59 -8.40
N ALA A 75 4.56 -13.48 -9.65
CA ALA A 75 4.65 -12.21 -10.35
C ALA A 75 3.26 -11.60 -10.61
N GLU A 76 2.27 -12.40 -11.01
CA GLU A 76 0.88 -11.93 -11.18
C GLU A 76 0.28 -11.45 -9.86
N TYR A 77 0.47 -12.22 -8.79
CA TYR A 77 0.03 -11.86 -7.45
C TYR A 77 0.61 -10.51 -7.00
N VAL A 78 1.92 -10.32 -7.17
CA VAL A 78 2.58 -9.05 -6.83
C VAL A 78 1.97 -7.89 -7.61
N ARG A 79 1.72 -8.05 -8.92
CA ARG A 79 1.12 -7.00 -9.76
C ARG A 79 -0.29 -6.66 -9.31
N GLU A 80 -1.10 -7.66 -8.97
CA GLU A 80 -2.47 -7.47 -8.48
C GLU A 80 -2.47 -6.66 -7.18
N VAL A 81 -1.67 -7.09 -6.20
CA VAL A 81 -1.59 -6.44 -4.89
C VAL A 81 -1.01 -5.04 -5.01
N ALA A 82 0.09 -4.87 -5.76
CA ALA A 82 0.71 -3.57 -5.98
C ALA A 82 -0.27 -2.58 -6.65
N THR A 83 -1.05 -3.04 -7.62
CA THR A 83 -2.06 -2.21 -8.30
C THR A 83 -3.16 -1.77 -7.34
N ALA A 84 -3.75 -2.71 -6.59
CA ALA A 84 -4.82 -2.40 -5.64
C ALA A 84 -4.38 -1.43 -4.55
N LYS A 85 -3.22 -1.69 -3.94
CA LYS A 85 -2.65 -0.85 -2.87
C LYS A 85 -2.21 0.52 -3.40
N THR A 86 -1.72 0.62 -4.63
CA THR A 86 -1.42 1.92 -5.26
C THR A 86 -2.68 2.75 -5.47
N ALA A 87 -3.80 2.13 -5.84
CA ALA A 87 -5.08 2.84 -5.94
C ALA A 87 -5.53 3.42 -4.59
N ALA A 88 -5.36 2.66 -3.50
CA ALA A 88 -5.59 3.15 -2.13
C ALA A 88 -4.76 4.38 -1.79
N LEU A 89 -3.46 4.33 -2.09
CA LEU A 89 -2.54 5.44 -1.84
C LEU A 89 -2.93 6.69 -2.65
N ARG A 90 -3.39 6.53 -3.90
CA ARG A 90 -3.89 7.64 -4.73
C ARG A 90 -5.16 8.26 -4.15
N MET A 91 -6.10 7.46 -3.66
CA MET A 91 -7.29 7.98 -2.97
C MET A 91 -6.90 8.77 -1.72
N SER A 92 -5.95 8.24 -0.95
CA SER A 92 -5.39 8.90 0.23
C SER A 92 -4.69 10.22 -0.10
N LEU A 93 -3.91 10.24 -1.18
CA LEU A 93 -3.25 11.44 -1.68
C LEU A 93 -4.27 12.49 -2.08
N LYS A 94 -5.29 12.10 -2.85
CA LYS A 94 -6.37 13.00 -3.27
C LYS A 94 -7.09 13.61 -2.06
N ALA A 95 -7.43 12.81 -1.05
CA ALA A 95 -8.12 13.28 0.15
C ALA A 95 -7.34 14.42 0.84
N VAL A 96 -6.02 14.31 0.90
CA VAL A 96 -5.16 15.32 1.55
C VAL A 96 -4.82 16.48 0.60
N GLU A 97 -4.42 16.21 -0.64
CA GLU A 97 -3.92 17.23 -1.57
C GLU A 97 -5.04 18.06 -2.20
N GLU A 98 -6.13 17.42 -2.60
CA GLU A 98 -7.22 18.09 -3.33
C GLU A 98 -8.39 18.43 -2.43
N ASP A 99 -8.80 17.48 -1.58
CA ASP A 99 -10.02 17.64 -0.77
C ASP A 99 -9.73 18.36 0.56
N GLY A 100 -8.46 18.65 0.86
CA GLY A 100 -8.05 19.39 2.06
C GLY A 100 -8.36 18.66 3.37
N MET A 101 -8.58 17.34 3.32
CA MET A 101 -8.97 16.57 4.48
C MET A 101 -7.82 16.56 5.52
N PRO A 102 -8.11 16.84 6.80
CA PRO A 102 -7.12 16.70 7.86
C PRO A 102 -6.90 15.23 8.22
N PHE A 103 -5.70 14.89 8.66
CA PHE A 103 -5.36 13.54 9.11
C PHE A 103 -4.86 13.52 10.56
N LEU A 104 -4.85 12.35 11.18
CA LEU A 104 -4.44 12.17 12.57
C LEU A 104 -2.97 12.57 12.77
N GLY A 105 -2.72 13.40 13.78
CA GLY A 105 -1.36 13.88 14.06
C GLY A 105 -0.80 14.84 13.00
N GLU A 106 -1.65 15.39 12.13
CA GLU A 106 -1.28 16.53 11.29
C GLU A 106 -0.88 17.72 12.16
N THR A 107 0.31 18.24 11.89
CA THR A 107 0.85 19.42 12.58
C THR A 107 0.96 20.55 11.58
N ALA A 108 0.64 21.78 12.01
CA ALA A 108 0.89 22.97 11.21
C ALA A 108 2.38 23.02 10.83
N GLY A 109 2.65 23.09 9.53
CA GLY A 109 3.98 23.18 8.95
C GLY A 109 3.86 23.66 7.52
#